data_AF-A0A838YEH3-F1
#
_entry.id   AF-A0A838YEH3-F1
#
_cell.length_a   1.000
_cell.length_b   1.000
_cell.length_c   1.000
_cell.angle_alpha   90.00
_cell.angle_beta   90.00
_cell.angle_gamma   90.00
#
_symmetry.space_group_name_H-M   'P 1'
#
loop_
_entity.id
_entity.type
_entity.pdbx_description
1 polymer ?
#
loop_
_entity_poly.entity_id
_entity_poly.type
_entity_poly.pdbx_seq_one_letter_code
_entity_poly.pdbx_strand_id
1 'polypeptide(L)'
;MILTQFFIIPSEADRLSKFGYSDDYEGVSKLLKNLNNDYDADLINDLISKLESNDFGVREKATFELSQIPLLDREEIQLKLDGFSLEQKTRLQRVLKENSHEKFIKLLIVMNESIVENKYKGLLKELWKSTDKVKSQQYSNLWDVYRDASIETSVNDDVNLIKNSVLSDNGIIRYSSIPTLIKILGKESESYLLKLVNDNNDQIKWAISEALMNFQNPQCLIPLVDLLMCDQDFGLRWRSLEALRKLTGQEFGYYAAGNADERKEPAKKWSKWVNDNLEIADLKFNNAASNKTISLFNGINLDNWIERPLDGFLAGGGDDGWEVVDGMLLTKKGKRSALVTKTSFLDYELNFEYKLLERTSDSGIGIFVGEKNNGYLEVQLYPNRSGDLYKIGSNVEFKLDDGNVLAFSSRKFKEGNEENGEWNKMNIKIINGQTEVSVNGEIQNRAFNDQMKPSKILLRNEGSSVGFKNFILKKL
;
A
#
# COMPACT_ATOMS: atom_id res chain seq x y z
N MET A 1 18.34 9.69 14.11
CA MET A 1 17.73 10.55 13.08
C MET A 1 16.77 9.67 12.31
N ILE A 2 15.49 9.74 12.67
CA ILE A 2 14.44 8.89 12.12
C ILE A 2 14.22 9.35 10.68
N LEU A 3 14.67 8.55 9.71
CA LEU A 3 14.34 8.74 8.31
C LEU A 3 12.82 8.62 8.21
N THR A 4 12.13 9.74 8.05
CA THR A 4 10.75 9.77 7.57
C THR A 4 10.70 8.97 6.27
N GLN A 5 10.09 7.78 6.32
CA GLN A 5 9.64 7.07 5.12
C GLN A 5 8.65 7.99 4.42
N PHE A 6 9.09 8.65 3.35
CA PHE A 6 8.21 9.46 2.52
C PHE A 6 7.39 8.50 1.66
N PHE A 7 6.18 8.16 2.12
CA PHE A 7 5.14 7.65 1.23
C PHE A 7 4.65 8.81 0.36
N ILE A 8 5.01 8.76 -0.92
CA ILE A 8 4.64 9.79 -1.88
C ILE A 8 3.38 9.30 -2.59
N ILE A 9 2.23 9.86 -2.20
CA ILE A 9 0.93 9.54 -2.79
C ILE A 9 0.75 10.44 -4.04
N PRO A 10 0.59 9.89 -5.26
CA PRO A 10 0.19 10.67 -6.42
C PRO A 10 -1.28 11.11 -6.27
N SER A 11 -1.60 12.32 -6.74
CA SER A 11 -2.99 12.74 -6.86
C SER A 11 -3.64 12.07 -8.08
N GLU A 12 -4.96 11.85 -8.06
CA GLU A 12 -5.77 11.31 -9.18
C GLU A 12 -5.66 12.15 -10.49
N ALA A 13 -4.96 13.29 -10.42
CA ALA A 13 -4.75 14.25 -11.50
C ALA A 13 -3.27 14.40 -11.94
N ASP A 14 -2.35 13.59 -11.43
CA ASP A 14 -0.95 13.66 -11.87
C ASP A 14 -0.74 12.92 -13.20
N ARG A 15 -0.28 13.67 -14.19
CA ARG A 15 -0.02 13.23 -15.56
C ARG A 15 1.43 13.49 -15.91
N LEU A 16 1.99 12.70 -16.82
CA LEU A 16 3.35 12.90 -17.35
C LEU A 16 3.51 14.30 -17.98
N SER A 17 2.41 14.87 -18.47
CA SER A 17 2.38 16.24 -19.00
C SER A 17 2.80 17.31 -17.98
N LYS A 18 2.57 17.10 -16.68
CA LYS A 18 3.08 17.99 -15.61
C LYS A 18 4.61 17.98 -15.48
N PHE A 19 5.25 16.96 -16.05
CA PHE A 19 6.69 16.75 -16.04
C PHE A 19 7.31 16.93 -17.45
N GLY A 20 6.54 17.42 -18.42
CA GLY A 20 7.01 17.70 -19.78
C GLY A 20 7.04 16.51 -20.73
N TYR A 21 6.34 15.42 -20.41
CA TYR A 21 6.22 14.23 -21.25
C TYR A 21 4.77 14.00 -21.68
N SER A 22 4.52 13.42 -22.85
CA SER A 22 3.16 13.01 -23.23
C SER A 22 2.73 11.78 -22.43
N ASP A 23 1.42 11.63 -22.21
CA ASP A 23 0.83 10.51 -21.47
C ASP A 23 0.69 9.23 -22.34
N ASP A 24 1.11 9.31 -23.61
CA ASP A 24 1.07 8.21 -24.57
C ASP A 24 2.33 7.32 -24.52
N TYR A 25 2.31 6.22 -25.27
CA TYR A 25 3.43 5.28 -25.37
C TYR A 25 4.74 5.97 -25.75
N GLU A 26 4.69 6.91 -26.70
CA GLU A 26 5.85 7.65 -27.19
C GLU A 26 6.47 8.50 -26.07
N GLY A 27 5.63 9.15 -25.25
CA GLY A 27 6.05 9.94 -24.10
C GLY A 27 6.70 9.12 -23.01
N VAL A 28 6.10 7.98 -22.66
CA VAL A 28 6.67 7.02 -21.70
C VAL A 28 8.00 6.47 -22.22
N SER A 29 8.06 6.05 -23.47
CA SER A 29 9.29 5.51 -24.09
C SER A 29 10.41 6.55 -24.11
N LYS A 30 10.07 7.80 -24.44
CA LYS A 30 11.03 8.93 -24.39
C LYS A 30 11.53 9.19 -22.97
N LEU A 31 10.65 9.15 -21.98
CA LEU A 31 11.04 9.31 -20.58
C LEU A 31 11.98 8.19 -20.13
N LEU A 32 11.63 6.92 -20.38
CA LEU A 32 12.49 5.78 -20.07
C LEU A 32 13.86 5.88 -20.73
N LYS A 33 13.89 6.24 -22.02
CA LYS A 33 15.14 6.50 -22.75
C LYS A 33 15.97 7.59 -22.08
N ASN A 34 15.34 8.67 -21.63
CA ASN A 34 16.03 9.75 -20.92
C ASN A 34 16.56 9.30 -19.55
N LEU A 35 15.78 8.52 -18.78
CA LEU A 35 16.19 7.92 -17.50
C LEU A 35 17.42 7.00 -17.66
N ASN A 36 17.52 6.35 -18.82
CA ASN A 36 18.53 5.34 -19.12
C ASN A 36 19.79 5.87 -19.80
N ASN A 37 19.79 7.12 -20.22
CA ASN A 37 20.98 7.79 -20.76
C ASN A 37 21.77 8.41 -19.61
N ASP A 38 23.09 8.50 -19.81
CA ASP A 38 23.90 9.34 -18.93
C ASP A 38 23.47 10.80 -19.06
N TYR A 39 23.64 11.54 -17.97
CA TYR A 39 23.40 12.96 -17.97
C TYR A 39 24.22 13.60 -19.10
N ASP A 40 23.62 14.54 -19.82
CA ASP A 40 24.40 15.42 -20.69
C ASP A 40 25.21 16.37 -19.78
N ALA A 41 26.32 15.85 -19.28
CA ALA A 41 27.18 16.55 -18.33
C ALA A 41 27.71 17.84 -18.94
N ASP A 42 27.93 17.86 -20.26
CA ASP A 42 28.35 19.04 -21.00
C ASP A 42 27.24 20.11 -21.00
N LEU A 43 25.99 19.73 -21.29
CA LEU A 43 24.84 20.63 -21.18
C LEU A 43 24.66 21.14 -19.74
N ILE A 44 24.73 20.27 -18.74
CA ILE A 44 24.58 20.66 -17.33
C ILE A 44 25.69 21.63 -16.93
N ASN A 45 26.96 21.32 -17.25
CA ASN A 45 28.09 22.18 -16.94
C ASN A 45 28.02 23.52 -17.69
N ASP A 46 27.60 23.51 -18.95
CA ASP A 46 27.36 24.72 -19.74
C ASP A 46 26.27 25.58 -19.11
N LEU A 47 25.13 24.99 -18.74
CA LEU A 47 24.05 25.71 -18.05
C LEU A 47 24.50 26.25 -16.70
N ILE A 48 25.26 25.47 -15.90
CA ILE A 48 25.83 25.90 -14.62
C ILE A 48 26.80 27.07 -14.81
N SER A 49 27.64 27.03 -15.85
CA SER A 49 28.55 28.14 -16.18
C SER A 49 27.76 29.40 -16.56
N LYS A 50 26.63 29.26 -17.27
CA LYS A 50 25.76 30.39 -17.62
C LYS A 50 25.08 31.03 -16.41
N LEU A 51 24.99 30.33 -15.27
CA LEU A 51 24.43 30.89 -14.03
C LEU A 51 25.29 32.01 -13.41
N GLU A 52 26.52 32.23 -13.85
CA GLU A 52 27.34 33.40 -13.43
C GLU A 52 27.49 34.48 -14.51
N SER A 53 26.77 34.35 -15.64
CA SER A 53 26.79 35.35 -16.70
C SER A 53 26.46 36.75 -16.18
N ASN A 54 27.11 37.79 -16.70
CA ASN A 54 26.75 39.18 -16.37
C ASN A 54 25.35 39.57 -16.89
N ASP A 55 24.81 38.82 -17.87
CA ASP A 55 23.47 39.02 -18.42
C ASP A 55 22.41 38.28 -17.59
N PHE A 56 21.46 39.03 -17.01
CA PHE A 56 20.38 38.47 -16.19
C PHE A 56 19.46 37.51 -16.96
N GLY A 57 19.14 37.81 -18.21
CA GLY A 57 18.28 36.97 -19.05
C GLY A 57 18.91 35.63 -19.36
N VAL A 58 20.23 35.60 -19.59
CA VAL A 58 21.00 34.36 -19.75
C VAL A 58 20.94 33.52 -18.47
N ARG A 59 21.13 34.13 -17.30
CA ARG A 59 21.07 33.42 -16.01
C ARG A 59 19.69 32.85 -15.70
N GLU A 60 18.62 33.62 -15.90
CA GLU A 60 17.24 33.16 -15.67
C GLU A 60 16.88 32.01 -16.61
N LYS A 61 17.24 32.13 -17.90
CA LYS A 61 17.00 31.05 -18.87
C LYS A 61 17.73 29.76 -18.48
N ALA A 62 19.00 29.84 -18.12
CA ALA A 62 19.77 28.67 -17.69
C ALA A 62 19.23 28.07 -16.38
N THR A 63 18.76 28.91 -15.44
CA THR A 63 18.12 28.45 -14.19
C THR A 63 16.84 27.68 -14.49
N PHE A 64 16.00 28.21 -15.38
CA PHE A 64 14.77 27.55 -15.80
C PHE A 64 15.06 26.24 -16.50
N GLU A 65 15.99 26.22 -17.48
CA GLU A 65 16.34 25.00 -18.22
C GLU A 65 16.87 23.90 -17.27
N LEU A 66 17.76 24.24 -16.33
CA LEU A 66 18.22 23.30 -15.31
C LEU A 66 17.08 22.78 -14.42
N SER A 67 16.11 23.61 -14.03
CA SER A 67 14.99 23.17 -13.19
C SER A 67 14.02 22.23 -13.91
N GLN A 68 14.00 22.27 -15.24
CA GLN A 68 13.24 21.35 -16.07
C GLN A 68 13.93 20.01 -16.31
N ILE A 69 15.23 19.85 -16.01
CA ILE A 69 15.93 18.58 -16.19
C ILE A 69 15.46 17.60 -15.11
N PRO A 70 14.64 16.57 -15.42
CA PRO A 70 14.05 15.69 -14.40
C PRO A 70 15.09 14.82 -13.68
N LEU A 71 16.28 14.72 -14.25
CA LEU A 71 17.39 13.87 -13.84
C LEU A 71 18.59 14.75 -13.54
N LEU A 72 18.54 15.51 -12.44
CA LEU A 72 19.68 16.29 -11.99
C LEU A 72 20.43 15.48 -10.91
N ASP A 73 21.73 15.24 -11.07
CA ASP A 73 22.52 14.58 -10.02
C ASP A 73 22.71 15.52 -8.82
N ARG A 74 21.79 15.41 -7.85
CA ARG A 74 21.72 16.30 -6.70
C ARG A 74 22.94 16.14 -5.79
N GLU A 75 23.46 14.93 -5.64
CA GLU A 75 24.60 14.67 -4.77
C GLU A 75 25.87 15.24 -5.39
N GLU A 76 26.08 15.04 -6.69
CA GLU A 76 27.21 15.62 -7.40
C GLU A 76 27.19 17.15 -7.36
N ILE A 77 26.02 17.76 -7.60
CA ILE A 77 25.87 19.22 -7.54
C ILE A 77 26.09 19.73 -6.12
N GLN A 78 25.55 19.05 -5.10
CA GLN A 78 25.77 19.44 -3.70
C GLN A 78 27.24 19.37 -3.29
N LEU A 79 27.97 18.33 -3.71
CA LEU A 79 29.41 18.20 -3.43
C LEU A 79 30.25 19.31 -4.08
N LYS A 80 29.79 19.83 -5.23
CA LYS A 80 30.49 20.91 -5.96
C LYS A 80 30.04 22.31 -5.54
N LEU A 81 29.02 22.44 -4.68
CA LEU A 81 28.43 23.74 -4.33
C LEU A 81 29.48 24.75 -3.88
N ASP A 82 30.43 24.36 -3.03
CA ASP A 82 31.43 25.27 -2.45
C ASP A 82 32.34 25.94 -3.49
N GLY A 83 32.59 25.28 -4.63
CA GLY A 83 33.41 25.78 -5.72
C GLY A 83 32.73 26.83 -6.62
N PHE A 84 31.43 27.06 -6.45
CA PHE A 84 30.66 28.00 -7.26
C PHE A 84 30.60 29.42 -6.68
N SER A 85 30.36 30.41 -7.54
CA SER A 85 30.07 31.79 -7.14
C SER A 85 28.79 31.88 -6.31
N LEU A 86 28.60 32.99 -5.58
CA LEU A 86 27.39 33.21 -4.77
C LEU A 86 26.10 33.19 -5.62
N GLU A 87 26.16 33.72 -6.85
CA GLU A 87 25.03 33.73 -7.78
C GLU A 87 24.69 32.31 -8.27
N GLN A 88 25.71 31.54 -8.70
CA GLN A 88 25.55 30.13 -9.07
C GLN A 88 24.96 29.32 -7.91
N LYS A 89 25.49 29.47 -6.69
CA LYS A 89 24.99 28.79 -5.48
C LYS A 89 23.51 29.09 -5.25
N THR A 90 23.11 30.36 -5.30
CA THR A 90 21.73 30.78 -5.06
C THR A 90 20.76 30.19 -6.10
N ARG A 91 21.15 30.20 -7.38
CA ARG A 91 20.34 29.65 -8.48
C ARG A 91 20.28 28.13 -8.44
N LEU A 92 21.40 27.47 -8.19
CA LEU A 92 21.45 26.01 -8.03
C LEU A 92 20.58 25.55 -6.85
N GLN A 93 20.58 26.28 -5.74
CA GLN A 93 19.68 25.96 -4.63
C GLN A 93 18.19 26.10 -5.02
N ARG A 94 17.83 27.09 -5.83
CA ARG A 94 16.47 27.23 -6.39
C ARG A 94 16.13 26.07 -7.34
N VAL A 95 17.04 25.71 -8.24
CA VAL A 95 16.91 24.53 -9.13
C VAL A 95 16.71 23.26 -8.31
N LEU A 96 17.54 23.00 -7.31
CA LEU A 96 17.46 21.81 -6.45
C LEU A 96 16.19 21.79 -5.57
N LYS A 97 15.57 22.94 -5.32
CA LYS A 97 14.28 23.06 -4.63
C LYS A 97 13.12 22.74 -5.57
N GLU A 98 13.15 23.24 -6.80
CA GLU A 98 12.15 22.94 -7.85
C GLU A 98 12.26 21.50 -8.37
N ASN A 99 13.47 20.94 -8.37
CA ASN A 99 13.80 19.57 -8.72
C ASN A 99 14.00 18.71 -7.45
N SER A 100 12.94 18.59 -6.65
CA SER A 100 13.00 17.84 -5.40
C SER A 100 13.05 16.32 -5.66
N HIS A 101 13.68 15.57 -4.74
CA HIS A 101 13.62 14.11 -4.76
C HIS A 101 12.17 13.61 -4.79
N GLU A 102 11.28 14.27 -4.06
CA GLU A 102 9.85 13.97 -4.08
C GLU A 102 9.25 14.08 -5.48
N LYS A 103 9.55 15.16 -6.22
CA LYS A 103 9.08 15.36 -7.59
C LYS A 103 9.59 14.27 -8.53
N PHE A 104 10.84 13.84 -8.36
CA PHE A 104 11.42 12.73 -9.14
C PHE A 104 10.71 11.41 -8.84
N ILE A 105 10.45 11.10 -7.58
CA ILE A 105 9.73 9.87 -7.20
C ILE A 105 8.28 9.92 -7.72
N LYS A 106 7.60 11.09 -7.67
CA LYS A 106 6.28 11.28 -8.31
C LYS A 106 6.32 11.00 -9.82
N LEU A 107 7.32 11.51 -10.53
CA LEU A 107 7.50 11.24 -11.97
C LEU A 107 7.59 9.74 -12.25
N LEU A 108 8.39 9.01 -11.46
CA LEU A 108 8.52 7.55 -11.62
C LEU A 108 7.22 6.81 -11.34
N ILE A 109 6.47 7.21 -10.30
CA ILE A 109 5.18 6.61 -9.98
C ILE A 109 4.20 6.81 -11.14
N VAL A 110 4.02 8.05 -11.60
CA VAL A 110 3.09 8.39 -12.70
C VAL A 110 3.48 7.69 -14.00
N MET A 111 4.79 7.54 -14.28
CA MET A 111 5.28 6.76 -15.42
C MET A 111 4.86 5.29 -15.34
N ASN A 112 5.05 4.65 -14.19
CA ASN A 112 4.67 3.25 -13.99
C ASN A 112 3.15 3.06 -14.03
N GLU A 113 2.38 3.95 -13.40
CA GLU A 113 0.92 3.95 -13.45
C GLU A 113 0.40 4.10 -14.89
N SER A 114 0.99 5.00 -15.69
CA SER A 114 0.64 5.17 -17.10
C SER A 114 0.85 3.87 -17.91
N ILE A 115 1.93 3.12 -17.66
CA ILE A 115 2.17 1.80 -18.28
C ILE A 115 1.05 0.83 -17.92
N VAL A 116 0.64 0.79 -16.65
CA VAL A 116 -0.39 -0.12 -16.15
C VAL A 116 -1.78 0.23 -16.71
N GLU A 117 -2.19 1.49 -16.58
CA GLU A 117 -3.51 1.97 -17.00
C GLU A 117 -3.74 1.80 -18.50
N ASN A 118 -2.73 2.13 -19.31
CA ASN A 118 -2.81 2.09 -20.77
C ASN A 118 -2.33 0.76 -21.36
N LYS A 119 -1.88 -0.19 -20.52
CA LYS A 119 -1.48 -1.55 -20.92
C LYS A 119 -0.33 -1.59 -21.93
N TYR A 120 0.62 -0.67 -21.82
CA TYR A 120 1.76 -0.56 -22.74
C TYR A 120 2.69 -1.77 -22.63
N LYS A 121 3.04 -2.38 -23.78
CA LYS A 121 3.89 -3.59 -23.86
C LYS A 121 5.27 -3.28 -24.42
N GLY A 122 6.25 -4.14 -24.12
CA GLY A 122 7.59 -4.10 -24.71
C GLY A 122 8.54 -3.08 -24.08
N LEU A 123 8.23 -2.56 -22.88
CA LEU A 123 9.06 -1.57 -22.19
C LEU A 123 9.92 -2.17 -21.07
N LEU A 124 9.86 -3.49 -20.81
CA LEU A 124 10.43 -4.11 -19.61
C LEU A 124 11.93 -3.84 -19.44
N LYS A 125 12.70 -4.01 -20.52
CA LYS A 125 14.15 -3.80 -20.51
C LYS A 125 14.51 -2.38 -20.12
N GLU A 126 13.84 -1.39 -20.73
CA GLU A 126 14.09 0.01 -20.45
C GLU A 126 13.59 0.40 -19.05
N LEU A 127 12.46 -0.17 -18.62
CA LEU A 127 11.92 0.02 -17.28
C LEU A 127 12.88 -0.50 -16.20
N TRP A 128 13.45 -1.68 -16.38
CA TRP A 128 14.40 -2.23 -15.40
C TRP A 128 15.72 -1.48 -15.39
N LYS A 129 16.20 -1.02 -16.54
CA LYS A 129 17.39 -0.17 -16.60
C LYS A 129 17.19 1.16 -15.85
N SER A 130 15.97 1.71 -15.82
CA SER A 130 15.73 2.98 -15.12
C SER A 130 15.81 2.86 -13.59
N THR A 131 15.79 1.63 -13.05
CA THR A 131 15.91 1.39 -11.61
C THR A 131 17.29 1.72 -11.04
N ASP A 132 18.33 1.77 -11.87
CA ASP A 132 19.70 2.12 -11.44
C ASP A 132 19.81 3.54 -10.88
N LYS A 133 18.88 4.43 -11.27
CA LYS A 133 18.81 5.82 -10.79
C LYS A 133 17.95 5.96 -9.53
N VAL A 134 17.32 4.89 -9.05
CA VAL A 134 16.41 4.91 -7.92
C VAL A 134 17.13 4.41 -6.68
N LYS A 135 17.30 5.28 -5.68
CA LYS A 135 17.72 4.82 -4.35
C LYS A 135 16.60 3.99 -3.75
N SER A 136 16.75 2.67 -3.80
CA SER A 136 15.82 1.71 -3.21
C SER A 136 15.72 1.91 -1.70
N GLN A 137 14.66 2.56 -1.23
CA GLN A 137 14.27 2.49 0.17
C GLN A 137 13.41 1.25 0.37
N GLN A 138 13.73 0.47 1.40
CA GLN A 138 12.92 -0.67 1.81
C GLN A 138 11.50 -0.17 2.14
N TYR A 139 10.46 -0.85 1.61
CA TYR A 139 9.04 -0.51 1.83
C TYR A 139 8.51 0.74 1.10
N SER A 140 9.22 1.24 0.09
CA SER A 140 8.67 2.29 -0.79
C SER A 140 7.60 1.71 -1.72
N ASN A 141 6.51 2.47 -1.93
CA ASN A 141 5.51 2.22 -2.97
C ASN A 141 6.11 2.04 -4.39
N LEU A 142 7.35 2.49 -4.60
CA LEU A 142 8.09 2.26 -5.85
C LEU A 142 8.20 0.77 -6.21
N TRP A 143 8.42 -0.11 -5.22
CA TRP A 143 8.58 -1.54 -5.51
C TRP A 143 7.31 -2.12 -6.13
N ASP A 144 6.14 -1.72 -5.62
CA ASP A 144 4.85 -2.20 -6.11
C ASP A 144 4.51 -1.64 -7.48
N VAL A 145 4.73 -0.35 -7.73
CA VAL A 145 4.44 0.24 -9.06
C VAL A 145 5.37 -0.32 -10.13
N TYR A 146 6.66 -0.56 -9.83
CA TYR A 146 7.59 -1.22 -10.75
C TYR A 146 7.21 -2.68 -10.99
N ARG A 147 6.76 -3.39 -9.96
CA ARG A 147 6.23 -4.76 -10.10
C ARG A 147 5.05 -4.78 -11.05
N ASP A 148 4.05 -3.92 -10.83
CA ASP A 148 2.81 -3.91 -11.61
C ASP A 148 3.06 -3.50 -13.07
N ALA A 149 3.89 -2.47 -13.28
CA ALA A 149 4.32 -2.07 -14.63
C ALA A 149 5.15 -3.16 -15.33
N SER A 150 6.02 -3.88 -14.61
CA SER A 150 6.80 -5.00 -15.15
C SER A 150 5.90 -6.15 -15.62
N ILE A 151 4.94 -6.53 -14.77
CA ILE A 151 3.93 -7.53 -15.12
C ILE A 151 3.20 -7.07 -16.38
N GLU A 152 2.72 -5.82 -16.42
CA GLU A 152 1.93 -5.33 -17.54
C GLU A 152 2.75 -5.28 -18.83
N THR A 153 3.95 -4.70 -18.80
CA THR A 153 4.71 -4.43 -20.02
C THR A 153 5.48 -5.62 -20.59
N SER A 154 5.74 -6.65 -19.76
CA SER A 154 6.47 -7.85 -20.20
C SER A 154 5.81 -8.56 -21.40
N VAL A 155 6.65 -9.07 -22.29
CA VAL A 155 6.28 -9.92 -23.44
C VAL A 155 7.06 -11.25 -23.39
N ASN A 156 6.63 -12.25 -24.17
CA ASN A 156 7.25 -13.58 -24.14
C ASN A 156 8.75 -13.57 -24.46
N ASP A 157 9.21 -12.64 -25.31
CA ASP A 157 10.62 -12.49 -25.68
C ASP A 157 11.50 -12.04 -24.50
N ASP A 158 10.90 -11.48 -23.44
CA ASP A 158 11.62 -11.05 -22.23
C ASP A 158 11.99 -12.21 -21.30
N VAL A 159 11.54 -13.44 -21.56
CA VAL A 159 11.68 -14.58 -20.63
C VAL A 159 13.12 -14.80 -20.17
N ASN A 160 14.11 -14.66 -21.07
CA ASN A 160 15.52 -14.85 -20.73
C ASN A 160 16.06 -13.69 -19.89
N LEU A 161 15.63 -12.45 -20.17
CA LEU A 161 15.96 -11.29 -19.34
C LEU A 161 15.44 -11.51 -17.92
N ILE A 162 14.16 -11.89 -17.78
CA ILE A 162 13.53 -12.10 -16.47
C ILE A 162 14.23 -13.20 -15.69
N LYS A 163 14.51 -14.36 -16.32
CA LYS A 163 15.23 -15.48 -15.68
C LYS A 163 16.60 -15.08 -15.13
N ASN A 164 17.34 -14.25 -15.86
CA ASN A 164 18.66 -13.77 -15.45
C ASN A 164 18.57 -12.71 -14.35
N SER A 165 17.50 -11.93 -14.34
CA SER A 165 17.27 -10.84 -13.39
C SER A 165 16.73 -11.27 -12.02
N VAL A 166 16.32 -12.54 -11.85
CA VAL A 166 15.89 -13.09 -10.56
C VAL A 166 16.95 -12.89 -9.47
N LEU A 167 18.24 -12.96 -9.83
CA LEU A 167 19.37 -12.75 -8.92
C LEU A 167 20.05 -11.39 -9.08
N SER A 168 19.36 -10.39 -9.64
CA SER A 168 19.90 -9.03 -9.79
C SER A 168 20.34 -8.45 -8.44
N ASP A 169 21.41 -7.67 -8.39
CA ASP A 169 21.77 -6.93 -7.16
C ASP A 169 20.71 -5.87 -6.78
N ASN A 170 19.90 -5.45 -7.76
CA ASN A 170 18.81 -4.50 -7.54
C ASN A 170 17.55 -5.20 -6.99
N GLY A 171 17.17 -4.84 -5.75
CA GLY A 171 16.00 -5.40 -5.08
C GLY A 171 14.67 -5.16 -5.79
N ILE A 172 14.48 -4.01 -6.44
CA ILE A 172 13.26 -3.71 -7.22
C ILE A 172 13.13 -4.70 -8.38
N ILE A 173 14.24 -4.95 -9.08
CA ILE A 173 14.28 -5.91 -10.19
C ILE A 173 13.98 -7.32 -9.67
N ARG A 174 14.63 -7.77 -8.59
CA ARG A 174 14.36 -9.10 -8.02
C ARG A 174 12.90 -9.26 -7.62
N TYR A 175 12.34 -8.30 -6.87
CA TYR A 175 10.93 -8.32 -6.45
C TYR A 175 9.97 -8.34 -7.64
N SER A 176 10.20 -7.49 -8.64
CA SER A 176 9.37 -7.41 -9.85
C SER A 176 9.48 -8.66 -10.72
N SER A 177 10.64 -9.32 -10.72
CA SER A 177 10.88 -10.53 -11.52
C SER A 177 10.00 -11.70 -11.09
N ILE A 178 9.62 -11.80 -9.82
CA ILE A 178 8.86 -12.94 -9.27
C ILE A 178 7.49 -13.08 -9.94
N PRO A 179 6.54 -12.13 -9.81
CA PRO A 179 5.23 -12.27 -10.43
C PRO A 179 5.28 -12.16 -11.96
N THR A 180 6.26 -11.44 -12.51
CA THR A 180 6.46 -11.34 -13.96
C THR A 180 6.86 -12.71 -14.55
N LEU A 181 7.75 -13.44 -13.88
CA LEU A 181 8.15 -14.79 -14.29
C LEU A 181 7.00 -15.79 -14.15
N ILE A 182 6.21 -15.70 -13.07
CA ILE A 182 5.01 -16.53 -12.86
C ILE A 182 3.98 -16.28 -13.97
N LYS A 183 3.77 -15.02 -14.38
CA LYS A 183 2.85 -14.70 -15.48
C LYS A 183 3.24 -15.36 -16.80
N ILE A 184 4.53 -15.40 -17.13
CA ILE A 184 5.02 -15.94 -18.41
C ILE A 184 5.15 -17.47 -18.38
N LEU A 185 5.67 -18.02 -17.29
CA LEU A 185 6.05 -19.45 -17.21
C LEU A 185 5.09 -20.30 -16.37
N GLY A 186 4.17 -19.69 -15.62
CA GLY A 186 3.34 -20.40 -14.65
C GLY A 186 4.20 -21.19 -13.67
N LYS A 187 3.90 -22.48 -13.51
CA LYS A 187 4.61 -23.38 -12.60
C LYS A 187 6.08 -23.63 -12.98
N GLU A 188 6.46 -23.49 -14.25
CA GLU A 188 7.87 -23.68 -14.68
C GLU A 188 8.81 -22.62 -14.07
N SER A 189 8.26 -21.49 -13.59
CA SER A 189 9.02 -20.48 -12.83
C SER A 189 9.60 -21.01 -11.51
N GLU A 190 9.03 -22.07 -10.94
CA GLU A 190 9.37 -22.59 -9.60
C GLU A 190 10.88 -22.82 -9.40
N SER A 191 11.55 -23.45 -10.36
CA SER A 191 13.00 -23.71 -10.30
C SER A 191 13.87 -22.46 -10.21
N TYR A 192 13.37 -21.32 -10.71
CA TYR A 192 14.05 -20.03 -10.63
C TYR A 192 13.75 -19.35 -9.29
N LEU A 193 12.50 -19.42 -8.82
CA LEU A 193 12.09 -18.86 -7.53
C LEU A 193 12.77 -19.54 -6.35
N LEU A 194 13.06 -20.85 -6.45
CA LEU A 194 13.82 -21.59 -5.44
C LEU A 194 15.22 -21.01 -5.18
N LYS A 195 15.79 -20.24 -6.12
CA LYS A 195 17.09 -19.57 -5.92
C LYS A 195 17.01 -18.39 -4.92
N LEU A 196 15.81 -17.93 -4.60
CA LEU A 196 15.54 -16.77 -3.73
C LEU A 196 15.02 -17.13 -2.34
N VAL A 197 14.93 -18.42 -1.98
CA VAL A 197 14.40 -18.84 -0.66
C VAL A 197 15.22 -18.32 0.52
N ASN A 198 16.50 -17.97 0.28
CA ASN A 198 17.41 -17.38 1.26
C ASN A 198 17.78 -15.93 0.88
N ASP A 199 16.95 -15.21 0.12
CA ASP A 199 17.19 -13.79 -0.16
C ASP A 199 17.23 -13.00 1.15
N ASN A 200 18.08 -11.99 1.24
CA ASN A 200 18.22 -11.18 2.45
C ASN A 200 17.12 -10.13 2.62
N ASN A 201 16.35 -9.83 1.58
CA ASN A 201 15.29 -8.83 1.62
C ASN A 201 13.94 -9.42 2.06
N ASP A 202 13.36 -8.85 3.10
CA ASP A 202 12.13 -9.37 3.72
C ASP A 202 10.90 -9.36 2.78
N GLN A 203 10.77 -8.36 1.90
CA GLN A 203 9.68 -8.32 0.92
C GLN A 203 9.82 -9.43 -0.12
N ILE A 204 11.05 -9.72 -0.54
CA ILE A 204 11.36 -10.82 -1.45
C ILE A 204 11.06 -12.17 -0.79
N LYS A 205 11.47 -12.36 0.47
CA LYS A 205 11.15 -13.57 1.24
C LYS A 205 9.64 -13.83 1.27
N TRP A 206 8.83 -12.81 1.52
CA TRP A 206 7.37 -12.94 1.52
C TRP A 206 6.83 -13.31 0.13
N ALA A 207 7.23 -12.58 -0.91
CA ALA A 207 6.79 -12.84 -2.28
C ALA A 207 7.13 -14.27 -2.75
N ILE A 208 8.33 -14.77 -2.41
CA ILE A 208 8.74 -16.15 -2.70
C ILE A 208 7.95 -17.16 -1.88
N SER A 209 7.73 -16.89 -0.59
CA SER A 209 6.90 -17.75 0.26
C SER A 209 5.49 -17.90 -0.32
N GLU A 210 4.87 -16.79 -0.72
CA GLU A 210 3.54 -16.76 -1.32
C GLU A 210 3.49 -17.54 -2.64
N ALA A 211 4.45 -17.32 -3.53
CA ALA A 211 4.54 -18.04 -4.79
C ALA A 211 4.69 -19.55 -4.58
N LEU A 212 5.59 -19.97 -3.68
CA LEU A 212 5.85 -21.38 -3.39
C LEU A 212 4.67 -22.04 -2.65
N MET A 213 3.95 -21.32 -1.79
CA MET A 213 2.68 -21.79 -1.23
C MET A 213 1.64 -22.08 -2.32
N ASN A 214 1.51 -21.19 -3.31
CA ASN A 214 0.61 -21.39 -4.45
C ASN A 214 1.03 -22.56 -5.35
N PHE A 215 2.33 -22.84 -5.44
CA PHE A 215 2.86 -24.00 -6.16
C PHE A 215 2.86 -25.29 -5.32
N GLN A 216 2.43 -25.21 -4.06
CA GLN A 216 2.42 -26.30 -3.08
C GLN A 216 3.82 -26.88 -2.84
N ASN A 217 4.83 -26.01 -2.85
CA ASN A 217 6.21 -26.39 -2.60
C ASN A 217 6.59 -26.12 -1.12
N PRO A 218 7.00 -27.16 -0.35
CA PRO A 218 7.38 -27.03 1.06
C PRO A 218 8.49 -26.02 1.35
N GLN A 219 9.34 -25.71 0.36
CA GLN A 219 10.42 -24.73 0.48
C GLN A 219 9.92 -23.32 0.82
N CYS A 220 8.61 -23.04 0.69
CA CYS A 220 7.98 -21.81 1.22
C CYS A 220 8.23 -21.60 2.72
N LEU A 221 8.44 -22.66 3.51
CA LEU A 221 8.63 -22.56 4.96
C LEU A 221 9.94 -21.89 5.37
N ILE A 222 10.99 -21.96 4.53
CA ILE A 222 12.31 -21.39 4.83
C ILE A 222 12.22 -19.87 4.99
N PRO A 223 11.80 -19.09 3.98
CA PRO A 223 11.66 -17.65 4.11
C PRO A 223 10.61 -17.24 5.15
N LEU A 224 9.51 -18.01 5.31
CA LEU A 224 8.52 -17.74 6.35
C LEU A 224 9.15 -17.76 7.75
N VAL A 225 9.90 -18.80 8.11
CA VAL A 225 10.56 -18.87 9.42
C VAL A 225 11.52 -17.70 9.63
N ASP A 226 12.29 -17.34 8.62
CA ASP A 226 13.23 -16.23 8.72
C ASP A 226 12.51 -14.89 8.96
N LEU A 227 11.37 -14.67 8.30
CA LEU A 227 10.52 -13.50 8.49
C LEU A 227 9.96 -13.34 9.91
N LEU A 228 9.98 -14.36 10.76
CA LEU A 228 9.65 -14.20 12.19
C LEU A 228 10.62 -13.22 12.88
N MET A 229 11.87 -13.12 12.42
CA MET A 229 12.83 -12.19 12.98
C MET A 229 12.93 -10.86 12.22
N CYS A 230 12.05 -10.58 11.25
CA CYS A 230 11.99 -9.29 10.56
C CYS A 230 11.63 -8.17 11.56
N ASP A 231 12.57 -7.29 11.91
CA ASP A 231 12.31 -6.23 12.90
C ASP A 231 11.52 -5.05 12.35
N GLN A 232 11.72 -4.74 11.07
CA GLN A 232 11.22 -3.52 10.44
C GLN A 232 9.72 -3.57 10.14
N ASP A 233 9.15 -4.75 9.92
CA ASP A 233 7.76 -4.90 9.47
C ASP A 233 7.00 -5.93 10.32
N PHE A 234 6.12 -5.42 11.18
CA PHE A 234 5.24 -6.26 11.99
C PHE A 234 4.23 -7.05 11.15
N GLY A 235 3.73 -6.46 10.06
CA GLY A 235 2.80 -7.11 9.16
C GLY A 235 3.42 -8.34 8.53
N LEU A 236 4.66 -8.25 8.04
CA LEU A 236 5.39 -9.41 7.51
C LEU A 236 5.58 -10.50 8.57
N ARG A 237 5.97 -10.15 9.80
CA ARG A 237 6.07 -11.12 10.91
C ARG A 237 4.74 -11.83 11.15
N TRP A 238 3.65 -11.08 11.19
CA TRP A 238 2.31 -11.61 11.44
C TRP A 238 1.85 -12.55 10.32
N ARG A 239 1.91 -12.08 9.06
CA ARG A 239 1.51 -12.87 7.88
C ARG A 239 2.31 -14.16 7.79
N SER A 240 3.61 -14.07 8.08
CA SER A 240 4.48 -15.25 8.10
C SER A 240 4.05 -16.26 9.17
N LEU A 241 3.85 -15.83 10.42
CA LEU A 241 3.38 -16.69 11.50
C LEU A 241 2.04 -17.35 11.18
N GLU A 242 1.10 -16.59 10.60
CA GLU A 242 -0.21 -17.11 10.21
C GLU A 242 -0.08 -18.19 9.14
N ALA A 243 0.76 -17.98 8.12
CA ALA A 243 1.05 -18.97 7.09
C ALA A 243 1.67 -20.24 7.68
N LEU A 244 2.69 -20.11 8.53
CA LEU A 244 3.33 -21.24 9.22
C LEU A 244 2.33 -22.07 10.01
N ARG A 245 1.49 -21.44 10.85
CA ARG A 245 0.45 -22.13 11.64
C ARG A 245 -0.55 -22.86 10.75
N LYS A 246 -1.00 -22.24 9.67
CA LYS A 246 -1.98 -22.85 8.75
C LYS A 246 -1.42 -24.03 7.99
N LEU A 247 -0.23 -23.89 7.43
CA LEU A 247 0.42 -24.94 6.65
C LEU A 247 0.79 -26.14 7.52
N THR A 248 1.32 -25.90 8.71
CA THR A 248 1.95 -26.95 9.53
C THR A 248 1.05 -27.48 10.64
N GLY A 249 0.03 -26.70 11.04
CA GLY A 249 -0.77 -26.95 12.24
C GLY A 249 -0.01 -26.78 13.56
N GLN A 250 1.25 -26.30 13.51
CA GLN A 250 2.10 -26.19 14.69
C GLN A 250 1.96 -24.84 15.38
N GLU A 251 2.28 -24.83 16.68
CA GLU A 251 2.38 -23.62 17.49
C GLU A 251 3.55 -23.72 18.46
N PHE A 252 4.42 -22.70 18.46
CA PHE A 252 5.61 -22.66 19.32
C PHE A 252 5.64 -21.46 20.27
N GLY A 253 4.47 -20.90 20.61
CA GLY A 253 4.33 -19.78 21.55
C GLY A 253 4.90 -18.46 21.03
N TYR A 254 5.03 -18.33 19.71
CA TYR A 254 5.56 -17.12 19.09
C TYR A 254 4.51 -15.99 19.11
N TYR A 255 4.92 -14.80 19.57
CA TYR A 255 4.09 -13.60 19.62
C TYR A 255 4.67 -12.52 18.69
N ALA A 256 4.00 -12.28 17.55
CA ALA A 256 4.52 -11.40 16.51
C ALA A 256 4.74 -9.94 16.94
N ALA A 257 3.97 -9.48 17.93
CA ALA A 257 4.06 -8.12 18.48
C ALA A 257 5.05 -8.02 19.65
N GLY A 258 5.66 -9.14 20.06
CA GLY A 258 6.73 -9.15 21.06
C GLY A 258 8.00 -8.49 20.55
N ASN A 259 8.85 -8.05 21.48
CA ASN A 259 10.17 -7.53 21.15
C ASN A 259 11.10 -8.64 20.61
N ALA A 260 12.28 -8.27 20.13
CA ALA A 260 13.20 -9.22 19.51
C ALA A 260 13.63 -10.37 20.45
N ASP A 261 13.83 -10.09 21.74
CA ASP A 261 14.23 -11.10 22.72
C ASP A 261 13.09 -12.10 23.00
N GLU A 262 11.86 -11.62 23.15
CA GLU A 262 10.67 -12.46 23.32
C GLU A 262 10.41 -13.37 22.11
N ARG A 263 10.69 -12.87 20.90
CA ARG A 263 10.50 -13.61 19.64
C ARG A 263 11.57 -14.67 19.38
N LYS A 264 12.79 -14.48 19.91
CA LYS A 264 13.98 -15.26 19.57
C LYS A 264 13.83 -16.76 19.83
N GLU A 265 13.44 -17.16 21.04
CA GLU A 265 13.33 -18.58 21.40
C GLU A 265 12.17 -19.28 20.66
N PRO A 266 10.96 -18.71 20.57
CA PRO A 266 9.91 -19.27 19.72
C PRO A 266 10.28 -19.35 18.23
N ALA A 267 11.01 -18.36 17.68
CA ALA A 267 11.48 -18.40 16.30
C ALA A 267 12.48 -19.54 16.08
N LYS A 268 13.42 -19.78 17.01
CA LYS A 268 14.32 -20.93 16.95
C LYS A 268 13.59 -22.28 16.94
N LYS A 269 12.49 -22.40 17.69
CA LYS A 269 11.65 -23.62 17.68
C LYS A 269 11.01 -23.82 16.31
N TRP A 270 10.50 -22.74 15.70
CA TRP A 270 10.03 -22.76 14.31
C TRP A 270 11.12 -23.19 13.34
N SER A 271 12.33 -22.60 13.41
CA SER A 271 13.45 -22.97 12.56
C SER A 271 13.87 -24.43 12.72
N LYS A 272 13.94 -24.90 13.97
CA LYS A 272 14.25 -26.30 14.25
C LYS A 272 13.21 -27.23 13.65
N TRP A 273 11.92 -26.95 13.87
CA TRP A 273 10.85 -27.78 13.33
C TRP A 273 10.87 -27.80 11.80
N VAL A 274 11.03 -26.65 11.15
CA VAL A 274 11.10 -26.58 9.68
C VAL A 274 12.31 -27.37 9.16
N ASN A 275 13.49 -27.20 9.73
CA ASN A 275 14.68 -27.96 9.32
C ASN A 275 14.50 -29.47 9.49
N ASP A 276 13.86 -29.90 10.59
CA ASP A 276 13.67 -31.31 10.90
C ASP A 276 12.55 -31.95 10.05
N ASN A 277 11.61 -31.17 9.49
CA ASN A 277 10.37 -31.69 8.88
C ASN A 277 10.08 -31.22 7.44
N LEU A 278 10.95 -30.40 6.82
CA LEU A 278 10.69 -29.75 5.52
C LEU A 278 10.21 -30.71 4.42
N GLU A 279 10.83 -31.90 4.34
CA GLU A 279 10.58 -32.88 3.28
C GLU A 279 9.51 -33.93 3.65
N ILE A 280 9.11 -34.01 4.93
CA ILE A 280 8.26 -35.10 5.45
C ILE A 280 6.94 -34.62 6.05
N ALA A 281 6.80 -33.31 6.32
CA ALA A 281 5.60 -32.76 6.91
C ALA A 281 4.42 -32.88 5.94
N ASP A 282 3.28 -33.36 6.45
CA ASP A 282 2.00 -33.29 5.76
C ASP A 282 1.47 -31.83 5.81
N LEU A 283 1.87 -31.04 4.83
CA LEU A 283 1.55 -29.61 4.77
C LEU A 283 0.15 -29.39 4.18
N LYS A 284 -0.62 -28.57 4.88
CA LYS A 284 -1.99 -28.19 4.50
C LYS A 284 -1.96 -27.05 3.49
N PHE A 285 -1.67 -27.38 2.24
CA PHE A 285 -1.77 -26.45 1.12
C PHE A 285 -3.21 -26.16 0.68
N ASN A 286 -4.21 -26.86 1.24
CA ASN A 286 -5.62 -26.68 0.94
C ASN A 286 -6.08 -25.25 1.27
N ASN A 287 -5.97 -24.42 0.23
CA ASN A 287 -6.48 -23.07 0.03
C ASN A 287 -5.98 -21.95 0.96
N ALA A 288 -4.68 -21.67 0.85
CA ALA A 288 -4.23 -20.27 0.87
C ALA A 288 -4.90 -19.44 -0.26
N ALA A 289 -5.37 -20.09 -1.32
CA ALA A 289 -5.98 -19.46 -2.49
C ALA A 289 -7.53 -19.34 -2.51
N SER A 290 -8.32 -19.98 -1.62
CA SER A 290 -9.80 -19.99 -1.78
C SER A 290 -10.67 -19.23 -0.79
N ASN A 291 -10.12 -18.53 0.20
CA ASN A 291 -10.91 -17.51 0.90
C ASN A 291 -10.20 -16.17 0.77
N LYS A 292 -9.87 -15.79 -0.47
CA LYS A 292 -9.59 -14.38 -0.78
C LYS A 292 -10.74 -13.52 -0.30
N THR A 293 -11.96 -14.05 -0.27
CA THR A 293 -13.17 -13.35 0.11
C THR A 293 -13.82 -13.98 1.33
N ILE A 294 -14.16 -13.16 2.33
CA ILE A 294 -14.80 -13.51 3.59
C ILE A 294 -16.10 -12.72 3.66
N SER A 295 -17.22 -13.40 3.88
CA SER A 295 -18.46 -12.71 4.24
C SER A 295 -18.42 -12.36 5.73
N LEU A 296 -18.43 -11.07 6.09
CA LEU A 296 -18.43 -10.66 7.50
C LEU A 296 -19.83 -10.80 8.13
N PHE A 297 -20.89 -10.85 7.33
CA PHE A 297 -22.27 -11.02 7.78
C PHE A 297 -22.93 -12.19 7.06
N ASN A 298 -23.36 -13.20 7.82
CA ASN A 298 -23.90 -14.44 7.28
C ASN A 298 -25.35 -14.33 6.77
N GLY A 299 -26.00 -13.17 6.89
CA GLY A 299 -27.39 -12.95 6.49
C GLY A 299 -28.43 -13.57 7.44
N ILE A 300 -28.01 -14.23 8.51
CA ILE A 300 -28.90 -14.98 9.40
C ILE A 300 -28.87 -14.38 10.82
N ASN A 301 -27.68 -14.09 11.35
CA ASN A 301 -27.50 -13.66 12.73
C ASN A 301 -26.18 -12.89 12.94
N LEU A 302 -25.87 -12.54 14.19
CA LEU A 302 -24.70 -11.75 14.57
C LEU A 302 -23.51 -12.60 15.06
N ASP A 303 -23.44 -13.90 14.72
CA ASP A 303 -22.43 -14.81 15.26
C ASP A 303 -20.98 -14.39 14.98
N ASN A 304 -20.74 -13.56 13.95
CA ASN A 304 -19.40 -13.04 13.61
C ASN A 304 -19.05 -11.72 14.32
N TRP A 305 -19.98 -11.17 15.09
CA TRP A 305 -19.91 -9.84 15.68
C TRP A 305 -19.99 -9.88 17.20
N ILE A 306 -19.46 -8.84 17.82
CA ILE A 306 -19.60 -8.54 19.25
C ILE A 306 -20.30 -7.18 19.32
N GLU A 307 -21.50 -7.14 19.91
CA GLU A 307 -22.17 -5.87 20.21
C GLU A 307 -21.54 -5.25 21.47
N ARG A 308 -21.31 -3.93 21.42
CA ARG A 308 -20.85 -3.14 22.56
C ARG A 308 -21.53 -1.78 22.58
N PRO A 309 -21.60 -1.10 23.74
CA PRO A 309 -22.04 0.29 23.79
C PRO A 309 -21.22 1.16 22.85
N LEU A 310 -21.88 2.14 22.23
CA LEU A 310 -21.21 3.10 21.36
C LEU A 310 -20.27 4.00 22.18
N ASP A 311 -19.07 4.24 21.65
CA ASP A 311 -18.04 5.01 22.34
C ASP A 311 -18.53 6.44 22.66
N GLY A 312 -18.23 6.93 23.87
CA GLY A 312 -18.69 8.25 24.36
C GLY A 312 -20.08 8.27 25.02
N PHE A 313 -20.79 7.15 25.07
CA PHE A 313 -22.08 7.02 25.76
C PHE A 313 -22.00 6.07 26.97
N LEU A 314 -22.61 6.46 28.09
CA LEU A 314 -22.63 5.65 29.31
C LEU A 314 -23.44 4.35 29.09
N ALA A 315 -22.95 3.27 29.70
CA ALA A 315 -23.37 1.89 29.54
C ALA A 315 -24.85 1.64 29.94
N GLY A 316 -25.76 1.90 29.00
CA GLY A 316 -27.18 1.52 29.10
C GLY A 316 -27.78 0.94 27.81
N GLY A 317 -26.98 0.74 26.75
CA GLY A 317 -27.46 0.36 25.41
C GLY A 317 -26.69 -0.79 24.76
N GLY A 318 -26.13 -1.70 25.55
CA GLY A 318 -25.26 -2.77 25.05
C GLY A 318 -25.97 -3.94 24.37
N ASP A 319 -27.30 -4.04 24.47
CA ASP A 319 -28.07 -5.15 23.91
C ASP A 319 -29.27 -4.60 23.12
N ASP A 320 -29.55 -5.21 21.97
CA ASP A 320 -30.72 -4.95 21.12
C ASP A 320 -30.65 -3.65 20.28
N GLY A 321 -29.46 -3.25 19.82
CA GLY A 321 -29.29 -2.13 18.87
C GLY A 321 -29.45 -2.51 17.40
N TRP A 322 -29.57 -3.80 17.08
CA TRP A 322 -29.53 -4.29 15.71
C TRP A 322 -30.62 -5.34 15.46
N GLU A 323 -31.08 -5.44 14.22
CA GLU A 323 -31.96 -6.51 13.78
C GLU A 323 -31.52 -7.07 12.43
N VAL A 324 -31.84 -8.34 12.20
CA VAL A 324 -31.63 -9.00 10.91
C VAL A 324 -32.99 -9.20 10.26
N VAL A 325 -33.20 -8.61 9.09
CA VAL A 325 -34.45 -8.69 8.32
C VAL A 325 -34.10 -9.03 6.87
N ASP A 326 -34.63 -10.13 6.35
CA ASP A 326 -34.46 -10.57 4.96
C ASP A 326 -33.00 -10.59 4.47
N GLY A 327 -32.09 -11.10 5.30
CA GLY A 327 -30.66 -11.15 4.95
C GLY A 327 -29.92 -9.82 5.05
N MET A 328 -30.57 -8.78 5.59
CA MET A 328 -30.00 -7.45 5.79
C MET A 328 -29.85 -7.17 7.28
N LEU A 329 -28.82 -6.40 7.61
CA LEU A 329 -28.58 -5.89 8.95
C LEU A 329 -29.15 -4.47 9.05
N LEU A 330 -30.01 -4.21 10.03
CA LEU A 330 -30.64 -2.92 10.26
C LEU A 330 -30.29 -2.38 11.64
N THR A 331 -30.06 -1.08 11.72
CA THR A 331 -29.95 -0.38 13.00
C THR A 331 -31.34 -0.13 13.59
N LYS A 332 -31.49 -0.39 14.89
CA LYS A 332 -32.72 -0.05 15.62
C LYS A 332 -32.72 1.42 16.02
N LYS A 333 -33.75 2.14 15.58
CA LYS A 333 -33.96 3.56 15.90
C LYS A 333 -34.06 3.79 17.42
N GLY A 334 -33.44 4.86 17.90
CA GLY A 334 -33.40 5.21 19.32
C GLY A 334 -32.44 4.39 20.18
N LYS A 335 -31.73 3.41 19.60
CA LYS A 335 -30.70 2.61 20.27
C LYS A 335 -29.31 3.01 19.79
N ARG A 336 -28.31 2.95 20.67
CA ARG A 336 -26.92 3.29 20.33
C ARG A 336 -25.98 2.18 20.75
N SER A 337 -25.37 1.54 19.77
CA SER A 337 -24.41 0.46 19.97
C SER A 337 -23.48 0.34 18.78
N ALA A 338 -22.48 -0.52 18.88
CA ALA A 338 -21.58 -0.85 17.81
C ALA A 338 -21.41 -2.36 17.67
N LEU A 339 -21.40 -2.85 16.43
CA LEU A 339 -21.02 -4.23 16.12
C LEU A 339 -19.56 -4.27 15.72
N VAL A 340 -18.76 -5.10 16.38
CA VAL A 340 -17.32 -5.22 16.14
C VAL A 340 -16.98 -6.64 15.70
N THR A 341 -16.12 -6.79 14.69
CA THR A 341 -15.69 -8.11 14.23
C THR A 341 -14.98 -8.89 15.36
N LYS A 342 -15.24 -10.20 15.43
CA LYS A 342 -14.50 -11.09 16.34
C LYS A 342 -13.01 -11.18 15.96
N THR A 343 -12.73 -11.22 14.66
CA THR A 343 -11.40 -11.33 14.06
C THR A 343 -10.83 -9.96 13.65
N SER A 344 -9.51 -9.85 13.66
CA SER A 344 -8.76 -8.69 13.16
C SER A 344 -8.20 -8.93 11.76
N PHE A 345 -8.05 -7.87 10.98
CA PHE A 345 -7.58 -7.87 9.60
C PHE A 345 -6.47 -6.82 9.43
N LEU A 346 -5.48 -7.10 8.58
CA LEU A 346 -4.35 -6.21 8.33
C LEU A 346 -4.52 -5.49 6.99
N ASP A 347 -4.32 -6.19 5.87
CA ASP A 347 -4.60 -5.68 4.53
C ASP A 347 -5.84 -6.35 3.97
N TYR A 348 -6.77 -5.51 3.49
CA TYR A 348 -8.04 -5.98 2.98
C TYR A 348 -8.76 -4.93 2.15
N GLU A 349 -9.69 -5.40 1.34
CA GLU A 349 -10.66 -4.60 0.60
C GLU A 349 -12.05 -4.98 1.13
N LEU A 350 -12.68 -4.07 1.87
CA LEU A 350 -14.02 -4.25 2.40
C LEU A 350 -15.04 -3.64 1.43
N ASN A 351 -15.93 -4.49 0.92
CA ASN A 351 -17.04 -4.12 0.06
C ASN A 351 -18.35 -4.36 0.81
N PHE A 352 -19.27 -3.42 0.77
CA PHE A 352 -20.62 -3.60 1.29
C PHE A 352 -21.61 -2.62 0.67
N GLU A 353 -22.89 -2.91 0.85
CA GLU A 353 -23.98 -2.02 0.48
C GLU A 353 -24.66 -1.47 1.73
N TYR A 354 -25.01 -0.18 1.69
CA TYR A 354 -25.76 0.49 2.75
C TYR A 354 -26.91 1.32 2.20
N LYS A 355 -27.94 1.54 3.02
CA LYS A 355 -29.11 2.35 2.66
C LYS A 355 -29.48 3.28 3.82
N LEU A 356 -29.46 4.57 3.54
CA LEU A 356 -29.93 5.63 4.44
C LEU A 356 -31.46 5.69 4.34
N LEU A 357 -32.15 5.15 5.35
CA LEU A 357 -33.61 4.97 5.33
C LEU A 357 -34.38 6.26 5.63
N GLU A 358 -33.72 7.26 6.21
CA GLU A 358 -34.30 8.53 6.62
C GLU A 358 -33.35 9.69 6.25
N ARG A 359 -33.89 10.91 6.12
CA ARG A 359 -33.06 12.12 5.89
C ARG A 359 -32.13 12.46 7.07
N THR A 360 -32.37 11.85 8.21
CA THR A 360 -31.58 11.99 9.45
C THR A 360 -30.82 10.70 9.77
N SER A 361 -30.72 9.76 8.83
CA SER A 361 -29.88 8.58 8.99
C SER A 361 -28.44 9.00 9.24
N ASP A 362 -27.82 8.34 10.20
CA ASP A 362 -26.48 8.58 10.71
C ASP A 362 -25.90 7.26 11.21
N SER A 363 -24.72 6.94 10.71
CA SER A 363 -23.96 5.73 10.99
C SER A 363 -22.52 5.92 10.50
N GLY A 364 -21.69 4.90 10.66
CA GLY A 364 -20.31 4.91 10.21
C GLY A 364 -19.67 3.53 10.29
N ILE A 365 -18.59 3.35 9.53
CA ILE A 365 -17.72 2.18 9.59
C ILE A 365 -16.41 2.55 10.26
N GLY A 366 -16.09 1.92 11.37
CA GLY A 366 -14.80 2.04 12.03
C GLY A 366 -13.78 1.06 11.46
N ILE A 367 -12.62 1.57 11.07
CA ILE A 367 -11.43 0.82 10.64
C ILE A 367 -10.24 1.18 11.55
N PHE A 368 -9.21 0.34 11.59
CA PHE A 368 -8.13 0.44 12.58
C PHE A 368 -8.61 0.33 14.03
N VAL A 369 -9.70 -0.41 14.26
CA VAL A 369 -10.26 -0.60 15.60
C VAL A 369 -9.32 -1.47 16.43
N GLY A 370 -8.65 -0.84 17.39
CA GLY A 370 -7.78 -1.51 18.36
C GLY A 370 -8.56 -2.06 19.56
N GLU A 371 -7.89 -2.10 20.71
CA GLU A 371 -8.52 -2.41 21.98
C GLU A 371 -9.60 -1.37 22.35
N LYS A 372 -10.50 -1.75 23.25
CA LYS A 372 -11.57 -0.87 23.74
C LYS A 372 -10.97 0.45 24.25
N ASN A 373 -11.60 1.57 23.89
CA ASN A 373 -11.19 2.95 24.23
C ASN A 373 -9.90 3.47 23.54
N ASN A 374 -9.18 2.69 22.72
CA ASN A 374 -8.01 3.23 22.00
C ASN A 374 -8.37 4.14 20.83
N GLY A 375 -9.59 4.04 20.30
CA GLY A 375 -10.02 4.82 19.16
C GLY A 375 -9.83 4.11 17.82
N TYR A 376 -10.27 4.75 16.75
CA TYR A 376 -10.28 4.25 15.37
C TYR A 376 -10.56 5.39 14.38
N LEU A 377 -10.41 5.10 13.08
CA LEU A 377 -10.85 5.97 12.00
C LEU A 377 -12.26 5.56 11.58
N GLU A 378 -13.20 6.48 11.64
CA GLU A 378 -14.56 6.30 11.16
C GLU A 378 -14.70 6.85 9.75
N VAL A 379 -15.32 6.05 8.88
CA VAL A 379 -15.85 6.46 7.59
C VAL A 379 -17.34 6.71 7.75
N GLN A 380 -17.76 7.96 7.59
CA GLN A 380 -19.13 8.40 7.85
C GLN A 380 -20.13 7.82 6.83
N LEU A 381 -21.32 7.50 7.31
CA LEU A 381 -22.52 7.22 6.51
C LEU A 381 -23.61 8.21 6.90
N TYR A 382 -23.71 9.31 6.17
CA TYR A 382 -24.64 10.40 6.44
C TYR A 382 -25.07 11.06 5.12
N PRO A 383 -26.32 11.53 4.97
CA PRO A 383 -26.79 12.18 3.74
C PRO A 383 -25.86 13.28 3.24
N ASN A 384 -25.38 13.14 2.00
CA ASN A 384 -24.44 14.03 1.30
C ASN A 384 -23.03 14.10 1.95
N ARG A 385 -22.70 13.19 2.86
CA ARG A 385 -21.42 13.12 3.60
C ARG A 385 -20.88 11.71 3.73
N SER A 386 -21.40 10.75 2.96
CA SER A 386 -20.86 9.41 2.96
C SER A 386 -19.41 9.43 2.47
N GLY A 387 -18.48 8.87 3.27
CA GLY A 387 -17.05 8.92 2.98
C GLY A 387 -16.27 10.06 3.66
N ASP A 388 -16.93 10.96 4.41
CA ASP A 388 -16.20 11.84 5.33
C ASP A 388 -15.47 11.01 6.39
N LEU A 389 -14.32 11.49 6.87
CA LEU A 389 -13.51 10.80 7.87
C LEU A 389 -13.63 11.48 9.23
N TYR A 390 -13.72 10.67 10.29
CA TYR A 390 -13.71 11.14 11.68
C TYR A 390 -12.72 10.33 12.52
N LYS A 391 -11.90 11.03 13.31
CA LYS A 391 -11.04 10.40 14.32
C LYS A 391 -11.84 10.22 15.60
N ILE A 392 -12.05 8.96 15.98
CA ILE A 392 -12.74 8.61 17.21
C ILE A 392 -11.71 8.18 18.25
N GLY A 393 -11.75 8.79 19.44
CA GLY A 393 -10.77 8.56 20.50
C GLY A 393 -9.46 9.36 20.33
N SER A 394 -8.65 9.41 21.39
CA SER A 394 -7.44 10.24 21.46
C SER A 394 -6.13 9.46 21.31
N ASN A 395 -6.16 8.13 21.34
CA ASN A 395 -4.93 7.30 21.41
C ASN A 395 -4.49 6.77 20.03
N VAL A 396 -5.05 7.30 18.95
CA VAL A 396 -4.73 6.96 17.57
C VAL A 396 -4.38 8.22 16.79
N GLU A 397 -3.44 8.08 15.86
CA GLU A 397 -3.05 9.13 14.93
C GLU A 397 -3.28 8.64 13.50
N PHE A 398 -3.81 9.51 12.66
CA PHE A 398 -3.97 9.28 11.24
C PHE A 398 -3.45 10.51 10.50
N LYS A 399 -2.88 10.29 9.32
CA LYS A 399 -2.51 11.35 8.37
C LYS A 399 -3.44 11.33 7.17
N LEU A 400 -3.68 12.49 6.57
CA LEU A 400 -4.45 12.63 5.34
C LEU A 400 -3.52 12.54 4.12
N ASP A 401 -4.12 12.57 2.92
CA ASP A 401 -3.41 12.52 1.64
C ASP A 401 -2.47 13.72 1.42
N ASP A 402 -2.78 14.86 2.02
CA ASP A 402 -1.92 16.05 2.07
C ASP A 402 -0.76 15.95 3.09
N GLY A 403 -0.67 14.85 3.83
CA GLY A 403 0.35 14.59 4.85
C GLY A 403 0.07 15.20 6.23
N ASN A 404 -1.01 15.98 6.39
CA ASN A 404 -1.38 16.58 7.66
C ASN A 404 -1.99 15.54 8.61
N VAL A 405 -1.77 15.72 9.92
CA VAL A 405 -2.40 14.90 10.94
C VAL A 405 -3.91 15.21 11.00
N LEU A 406 -4.74 14.17 10.98
CA LEU A 406 -6.18 14.27 11.16
C LEU A 406 -6.50 14.70 12.61
N ALA A 407 -6.86 15.98 12.77
CA ALA A 407 -7.19 16.55 14.07
C ALA A 407 -8.51 15.99 14.64
N PHE A 408 -9.61 16.11 13.88
CA PHE A 408 -10.93 15.58 14.28
C PHE A 408 -11.68 14.97 13.09
N SER A 409 -11.83 15.71 11.99
CA SER A 409 -12.53 15.21 10.80
C SER A 409 -11.90 15.72 9.50
N SER A 410 -12.11 14.99 8.41
CA SER A 410 -11.76 15.39 7.05
C SER A 410 -12.98 15.26 6.15
N ARG A 411 -13.19 16.26 5.29
CA ARG A 411 -14.25 16.22 4.27
C ARG A 411 -13.78 15.39 3.09
N LYS A 412 -14.73 14.71 2.45
CA LYS A 412 -14.49 14.02 1.19
C LYS A 412 -14.02 14.96 0.08
N PHE A 413 -13.27 14.42 -0.87
CA PHE A 413 -12.64 15.15 -1.98
C PHE A 413 -13.65 15.67 -3.00
N LYS A 414 -14.74 14.93 -3.20
CA LYS A 414 -15.73 15.19 -4.26
C LYS A 414 -17.12 15.41 -3.65
N GLU A 415 -18.05 15.90 -4.46
CA GLU A 415 -19.44 15.98 -4.02
C GLU A 415 -20.02 14.58 -3.76
N GLY A 416 -21.05 14.51 -2.92
CA GLY A 416 -21.67 13.23 -2.57
C GLY A 416 -22.33 12.61 -3.78
N ASN A 417 -21.98 11.36 -4.05
CA ASN A 417 -22.57 10.56 -5.12
C ASN A 417 -23.46 9.43 -4.57
N GLU A 418 -23.76 9.46 -3.27
CA GLU A 418 -24.76 8.59 -2.65
C GLU A 418 -26.19 9.03 -3.00
N GLU A 419 -27.05 8.05 -3.25
CA GLU A 419 -28.47 8.25 -3.52
C GLU A 419 -29.27 8.04 -2.24
N ASN A 420 -29.90 9.11 -1.75
CA ASN A 420 -30.71 9.07 -0.53
C ASN A 420 -31.94 8.18 -0.71
N GLY A 421 -32.15 7.23 0.21
CA GLY A 421 -33.26 6.28 0.12
C GLY A 421 -33.00 5.12 -0.84
N GLU A 422 -31.81 5.01 -1.43
CA GLU A 422 -31.40 3.88 -2.28
C GLU A 422 -30.20 3.12 -1.69
N TRP A 423 -29.91 1.95 -2.26
CA TRP A 423 -28.73 1.16 -1.89
C TRP A 423 -27.48 1.74 -2.53
N ASN A 424 -26.51 2.09 -1.71
CA ASN A 424 -25.23 2.65 -2.09
C ASN A 424 -24.12 1.63 -1.81
N LYS A 425 -23.10 1.59 -2.66
CA LYS A 425 -21.94 0.70 -2.51
C LYS A 425 -20.80 1.48 -1.87
N MET A 426 -20.19 0.91 -0.83
CA MET A 426 -18.95 1.42 -0.26
C MET A 426 -17.84 0.39 -0.40
N ASN A 427 -16.67 0.87 -0.81
CA ASN A 427 -15.43 0.13 -0.86
C ASN A 427 -14.40 0.84 0.04
N ILE A 428 -13.79 0.08 0.95
CA ILE A 428 -12.70 0.56 1.81
C ILE A 428 -11.52 -0.37 1.59
N LYS A 429 -10.47 0.14 0.96
CA LYS A 429 -9.24 -0.60 0.66
C LYS A 429 -8.15 -0.18 1.63
N ILE A 430 -7.56 -1.14 2.34
CA ILE A 430 -6.44 -0.93 3.26
C ILE A 430 -5.25 -1.79 2.83
N ILE A 431 -4.12 -1.15 2.54
CA ILE A 431 -2.84 -1.82 2.25
C ILE A 431 -1.73 -1.07 3.00
N ASN A 432 -0.95 -1.78 3.82
CA ASN A 432 0.19 -1.20 4.54
C ASN A 432 -0.16 0.08 5.31
N GLY A 433 -1.33 0.08 5.97
CA GLY A 433 -1.82 1.23 6.74
C GLY A 433 -2.41 2.37 5.92
N GLN A 434 -2.31 2.34 4.58
CA GLN A 434 -2.96 3.30 3.69
C GLN A 434 -4.40 2.87 3.41
N THR A 435 -5.33 3.81 3.58
CA THR A 435 -6.76 3.63 3.34
C THR A 435 -7.20 4.46 2.15
N GLU A 436 -7.99 3.84 1.27
CA GLU A 436 -8.78 4.50 0.24
C GLU A 436 -10.25 4.16 0.41
N VAL A 437 -11.10 5.19 0.46
CA VAL A 437 -12.55 5.08 0.64
C VAL A 437 -13.22 5.51 -0.65
N SER A 438 -14.06 4.63 -1.20
CA SER A 438 -14.88 4.93 -2.38
C SER A 438 -16.37 4.70 -2.09
N VAL A 439 -17.22 5.57 -2.65
CA VAL A 439 -18.67 5.45 -2.64
C VAL A 439 -19.14 5.38 -4.09
N ASN A 440 -20.00 4.42 -4.41
CA ASN A 440 -20.55 4.19 -5.76
C ASN A 440 -19.51 4.17 -6.89
N GLY A 441 -18.30 3.66 -6.59
CA GLY A 441 -17.21 3.53 -7.56
C GLY A 441 -16.30 4.76 -7.68
N GLU A 442 -16.55 5.83 -6.91
CA GLU A 442 -15.72 7.04 -6.91
C GLU A 442 -15.01 7.22 -5.58
N ILE A 443 -13.72 7.56 -5.64
CA ILE A 443 -12.90 7.81 -4.44
C ILE A 443 -13.35 9.10 -3.75
N GLN A 444 -13.68 8.97 -2.47
CA GLN A 444 -14.17 10.06 -1.62
C GLN A 444 -13.14 10.51 -0.58
N ASN A 445 -12.30 9.62 -0.05
CA ASN A 445 -11.28 10.04 0.93
C ASN A 445 -10.10 9.06 1.01
N ARG A 446 -8.98 9.53 1.58
CA ARG A 446 -7.79 8.72 1.87
C ARG A 446 -7.22 9.10 3.23
N ALA A 447 -6.66 8.10 3.91
CA ALA A 447 -5.97 8.30 5.16
C ALA A 447 -4.84 7.29 5.33
N PHE A 448 -3.97 7.53 6.28
CA PHE A 448 -2.82 6.69 6.56
C PHE A 448 -2.62 6.51 8.07
N ASN A 449 -2.28 5.29 8.49
CA ASN A 449 -1.90 4.95 9.84
C ASN A 449 -0.53 4.29 9.87
N ASP A 450 0.42 4.89 10.58
CA ASP A 450 1.79 4.36 10.72
C ASP A 450 1.84 3.03 11.53
N GLN A 451 0.79 2.69 12.28
CA GLN A 451 0.73 1.45 13.05
C GLN A 451 0.10 0.33 12.21
N MET A 452 0.92 -0.30 11.36
CA MET A 452 0.55 -1.40 10.47
C MET A 452 0.26 -2.71 11.23
N LYS A 453 -0.80 -2.75 12.04
CA LYS A 453 -1.19 -3.90 12.88
C LYS A 453 -2.59 -4.43 12.53
N PRO A 454 -2.86 -5.75 12.66
CA PRO A 454 -4.20 -6.27 12.49
C PRO A 454 -5.18 -5.56 13.43
N SER A 455 -6.28 -5.10 12.87
CA SER A 455 -7.29 -4.33 13.56
C SER A 455 -8.70 -4.83 13.23
N LYS A 456 -9.65 -4.54 14.10
CA LYS A 456 -11.05 -4.93 13.90
C LYS A 456 -11.78 -3.93 13.01
N ILE A 457 -12.92 -4.34 12.50
CA ILE A 457 -13.88 -3.48 11.80
C ILE A 457 -15.10 -3.32 12.70
N LEU A 458 -15.69 -2.13 12.69
CA LEU A 458 -16.84 -1.77 13.52
C LEU A 458 -17.95 -1.13 12.66
N LEU A 459 -19.21 -1.45 12.93
CA LEU A 459 -20.36 -0.67 12.46
C LEU A 459 -20.97 0.12 13.60
N ARG A 460 -21.42 1.35 13.32
CA ARG A 460 -22.05 2.24 14.30
C ARG A 460 -23.56 2.30 14.13
N ASN A 461 -24.30 2.13 15.23
CA ASN A 461 -25.67 2.58 15.32
C ASN A 461 -25.73 3.88 16.13
N GLU A 462 -26.01 5.00 15.47
CA GLU A 462 -26.13 6.33 16.11
C GLU A 462 -27.55 6.64 16.65
N GLY A 463 -28.48 5.70 16.54
CA GLY A 463 -29.88 5.86 16.95
C GLY A 463 -30.84 6.20 15.82
N SER A 464 -30.41 6.05 14.57
CA SER A 464 -31.23 6.27 13.38
C SER A 464 -31.30 4.98 12.53
N SER A 465 -32.22 4.94 11.57
CA SER A 465 -32.47 3.75 10.73
C SER A 465 -31.51 3.70 9.53
N VAL A 466 -30.67 2.68 9.43
CA VAL A 466 -29.72 2.41 8.34
C VAL A 466 -29.71 0.92 8.07
N GLY A 467 -29.78 0.54 6.79
CA GLY A 467 -29.68 -0.84 6.34
C GLY A 467 -28.32 -1.16 5.76
N PHE A 468 -27.87 -2.39 5.95
CA PHE A 468 -26.63 -2.91 5.40
C PHE A 468 -26.80 -4.32 4.84
N LYS A 469 -26.05 -4.66 3.79
CA LYS A 469 -25.97 -6.01 3.24
C LYS A 469 -24.67 -6.22 2.48
N ASN A 470 -24.42 -7.48 2.07
CA ASN A 470 -23.31 -7.86 1.20
C ASN A 470 -21.92 -7.45 1.76
N PHE A 471 -21.70 -7.63 3.07
CA PHE A 471 -20.37 -7.41 3.67
C PHE A 471 -19.37 -8.46 3.22
N ILE A 472 -18.52 -8.07 2.29
CA ILE A 472 -17.55 -8.90 1.62
C ILE A 472 -16.17 -8.30 1.86
N LEU A 473 -15.36 -8.96 2.68
CA LEU A 473 -13.97 -8.60 2.90
C LEU A 473 -13.08 -9.46 2.01
N LYS A 474 -12.30 -8.82 1.14
CA LYS A 474 -11.26 -9.50 0.39
C LYS A 474 -9.91 -9.29 1.07
N LYS A 475 -9.21 -10.35 1.49
CA LYS A 475 -7.83 -10.25 1.98
C LYS A 475 -6.91 -9.86 0.83
N LEU A 476 -6.00 -8.92 1.07
CA LEU A 476 -5.05 -8.40 0.09
C LEU A 476 -3.63 -8.89 0.38
#